data_AF-A0A8S4GL81-F1
#
_entry.id   AF-A0A8S4GL81-F1
#
_cell.length_a   1.000
_cell.length_b   1.000
_cell.length_c   1.000
_cell.angle_alpha   90.00
_cell.angle_beta   90.00
_cell.angle_gamma   90.00
#
_symmetry.space_group_name_H-M   'P 1'
#
loop_
_entity.id
_entity.type
_entity.pdbx_description
1 polymer ?
#
loop_
_entity_poly.entity_id
_entity_poly.type
_entity_poly.pdbx_seq_one_letter_code
_entity_poly.pdbx_strand_id
1 'polypeptide(L)'
;MRCQGLPLHAAPARTGREAERPALPLPALDGLTQSTGFHDMAPLRAADQGGLTYAFLSPVFDSVSKVGYKSARFDEQELRSTLAACPRPVYALGGVTPDRVPQLADLGFAGAAVIGHVWGSDDPVGSLRALLDAAERV
;
A
#
# COMPACT_ATOMS: atom_id res chain seq x y z
N MET A 1 39.36 1.99 -14.13
CA MET A 1 37.99 2.52 -14.32
C MET A 1 37.25 2.39 -13.00
N ARG A 2 36.95 3.51 -12.33
CA ARG A 2 36.21 3.54 -11.07
C ARG A 2 34.73 3.77 -11.40
N CYS A 3 33.88 2.77 -11.16
CA CYS A 3 32.44 2.98 -11.16
C CYS A 3 32.09 3.72 -9.87
N GLN A 4 31.75 5.01 -10.01
CA GLN A 4 31.19 5.81 -8.92
C GLN A 4 29.73 5.38 -8.74
N GLY A 5 29.39 4.92 -7.54
CA GLY A 5 28.02 4.63 -7.16
C GLY A 5 27.21 5.92 -7.08
N LEU A 6 26.10 5.97 -7.81
CA LEU A 6 25.07 6.97 -7.63
C LEU A 6 24.37 6.73 -6.28
N PRO A 7 24.04 7.78 -5.53
CA PRO A 7 23.39 7.62 -4.24
C PRO A 7 21.99 7.04 -4.43
N LEU A 8 21.69 6.00 -3.64
CA LEU A 8 20.34 5.56 -3.32
C LEU A 8 19.48 6.81 -3.08
N HIS A 9 18.39 6.95 -3.82
CA HIS A 9 17.40 7.99 -3.56
C HIS A 9 17.03 7.92 -2.07
N ALA A 10 17.46 8.93 -1.31
CA ALA A 10 17.02 9.10 0.05
C ALA A 10 15.51 9.28 0.02
N ALA A 11 14.79 8.40 0.72
CA ALA A 11 13.37 8.58 0.96
C ALA A 11 13.14 10.00 1.50
N PRO A 12 12.09 10.71 1.04
CA PRO A 12 11.82 12.06 1.53
C PRO A 12 11.74 12.05 3.07
N ALA A 13 12.25 13.12 3.69
CA ALA A 13 12.23 13.25 5.14
C ALA A 13 10.80 13.06 5.68
N ARG A 14 10.63 12.16 6.65
CA ARG A 14 9.36 11.93 7.35
C ARG A 14 8.89 13.25 7.95
N THR A 15 7.71 13.74 7.57
CA THR A 15 7.16 14.99 8.11
C THR A 15 5.99 14.70 9.05
N GLY A 16 5.90 15.44 10.17
CA GLY A 16 4.81 15.30 11.14
C GLY A 16 4.82 13.99 11.94
N ARG A 17 3.62 13.43 12.23
CA ARG A 17 3.39 12.23 13.07
C ARG A 17 4.12 10.97 12.59
N GLU A 18 4.61 10.96 11.35
CA GLU A 18 5.36 9.84 10.81
C GLU A 18 6.76 9.68 11.44
N ALA A 19 7.33 10.78 11.94
CA ALA A 19 8.56 10.77 12.73
C ALA A 19 8.35 10.21 14.15
N GLU A 20 7.11 10.27 14.66
CA GLU A 20 6.71 9.73 15.97
C GLU A 20 6.27 8.27 15.90
N ARG A 21 6.27 7.67 14.70
CA ARG A 21 5.92 6.25 14.54
C ARG A 21 6.90 5.39 15.34
N PRO A 22 6.39 4.44 16.14
CA PRO A 22 7.26 3.47 16.79
C PRO A 22 8.09 2.73 15.73
N ALA A 23 9.34 2.43 16.07
CA ALA A 23 10.17 1.57 15.24
C ALA A 23 9.56 0.16 15.20
N LEU A 24 9.75 -0.53 14.07
CA LEU A 24 9.47 -1.95 13.97
C LEU A 24 10.59 -2.73 14.69
N PRO A 25 10.29 -3.90 15.30
CA PRO A 25 8.98 -4.55 15.36
C PRO A 25 8.00 -3.91 16.38
N LEU A 26 6.71 -3.92 16.06
CA LEU A 26 5.67 -3.51 17.02
C LEU A 26 5.38 -4.63 18.03
N PRO A 27 5.09 -4.32 19.31
CA PRO A 27 4.59 -5.32 20.24
C PRO A 27 3.22 -5.85 19.79
N ALA A 28 2.96 -7.14 20.02
CA ALA A 28 1.62 -7.69 19.86
C ALA A 28 0.67 -7.06 20.89
N LEU A 29 -0.59 -6.86 20.49
CA LEU A 29 -1.65 -6.34 21.34
C LEU A 29 -2.72 -7.42 21.41
N ASP A 30 -2.94 -7.95 22.61
CA ASP A 30 -3.85 -9.07 22.82
C ASP A 30 -5.29 -8.71 22.42
N GLY A 31 -5.90 -9.56 21.61
CA GLY A 31 -7.28 -9.39 21.14
C GLY A 31 -7.50 -8.24 20.16
N LEU A 32 -6.45 -7.55 19.68
CA LEU A 32 -6.56 -6.44 18.75
C LEU A 32 -5.87 -6.72 17.42
N THR A 33 -6.49 -6.24 16.34
CA THR A 33 -5.88 -6.21 15.02
C THR A 33 -5.02 -4.96 14.88
N GLN A 34 -3.76 -5.13 14.50
CA GLN A 34 -2.83 -4.02 14.28
C GLN A 34 -2.47 -3.90 12.81
N SER A 35 -2.47 -2.67 12.31
CA SER A 35 -1.98 -2.37 10.97
C SER A 35 -1.17 -1.07 10.92
N THR A 36 -0.39 -0.92 9.86
CA THR A 36 0.33 0.32 9.59
C THR A 36 0.40 0.58 8.08
N GLY A 37 0.65 1.83 7.71
CA GLY A 37 0.87 2.24 6.34
C GLY A 37 2.36 2.31 5.98
N PHE A 38 2.69 1.81 4.80
CA PHE A 38 4.00 1.97 4.17
C PHE A 38 3.85 2.77 2.88
N HIS A 39 4.91 3.51 2.57
CA HIS A 39 5.02 4.34 1.36
C HIS A 39 6.18 3.91 0.46
N ASP A 40 6.98 2.94 0.93
CA ASP A 40 8.12 2.35 0.25
C ASP A 40 8.16 0.84 0.51
N MET A 41 8.81 0.08 -0.38
CA MET A 41 8.94 -1.37 -0.25
C MET A 41 10.01 -1.82 0.74
N ALA A 42 11.07 -1.02 0.97
CA ALA A 42 12.17 -1.42 1.83
C ALA A 42 11.75 -1.72 3.29
N PRO A 43 10.91 -0.88 3.96
CA PRO A 43 10.39 -1.20 5.28
C PRO A 43 9.42 -2.40 5.28
N LEU A 44 8.73 -2.63 4.16
CA LEU A 44 7.81 -3.76 4.00
C LEU A 44 8.56 -5.11 3.91
N ARG A 45 9.81 -5.10 3.40
CA ARG A 45 10.71 -6.26 3.37
C ARG A 45 11.39 -6.56 4.70
N ALA A 46 11.34 -5.65 5.67
CA ALA A 46 11.98 -5.88 6.96
C ALA A 46 11.37 -7.14 7.60
N ALA A 47 12.21 -8.12 7.91
CA ALA A 47 11.80 -9.46 8.29
C ALA A 47 11.01 -9.52 9.61
N ASP A 48 11.16 -8.51 10.48
CA ASP A 48 10.45 -8.44 11.75
C ASP A 48 9.52 -7.23 11.81
N GLN A 49 8.24 -7.49 11.57
CA GLN A 49 7.14 -6.55 11.68
C GLN A 49 6.37 -6.71 13.00
N GLY A 50 6.81 -7.63 13.87
CA GLY A 50 6.22 -7.90 15.17
C GLY A 50 4.73 -8.23 15.13
N GLY A 51 3.96 -7.51 15.94
CA GLY A 51 2.52 -7.67 16.17
C GLY A 51 1.61 -7.28 15.02
N LEU A 52 2.13 -6.79 13.88
CA LEU A 52 1.31 -6.32 12.76
C LEU A 52 0.48 -7.43 12.12
N THR A 53 -0.84 -7.38 12.25
CA THR A 53 -1.75 -8.33 11.60
C THR A 53 -1.74 -8.19 10.08
N TYR A 54 -1.71 -6.96 9.58
CA TYR A 54 -1.62 -6.65 8.15
C TYR A 54 -1.00 -5.26 7.92
N ALA A 55 -0.69 -4.93 6.68
CA ALA A 55 -0.16 -3.63 6.30
C ALA A 55 -0.90 -3.02 5.11
N PHE A 56 -0.80 -1.70 4.96
CA PHE A 56 -1.18 -0.99 3.75
C PHE A 56 0.06 -0.55 2.98
N LEU A 57 0.03 -0.64 1.66
CA LEU A 57 0.99 0.04 0.79
C LEU A 57 0.24 1.16 0.05
N SER A 58 0.73 2.40 0.11
CA SER A 58 0.06 3.53 -0.50
C SER A 58 0.98 4.71 -0.83
N PRO A 59 0.59 5.59 -1.77
CA PRO A 59 -0.43 5.36 -2.79
C PRO A 59 0.05 4.32 -3.82
N VAL A 60 -0.78 3.34 -4.17
CA VAL A 60 -0.45 2.37 -5.24
C VAL A 60 -0.66 2.98 -6.63
N PHE A 61 -1.67 3.84 -6.77
CA PHE A 61 -1.92 4.58 -8.00
C PHE A 61 -2.06 6.08 -7.75
N ASP A 62 -1.91 6.87 -8.82
CA ASP A 62 -2.13 8.31 -8.75
C ASP A 62 -3.53 8.62 -8.20
N SER A 63 -3.60 9.67 -7.39
CA SER A 63 -4.85 10.06 -6.75
C SER A 63 -5.88 10.48 -7.79
N VAL A 64 -7.08 9.89 -7.72
CA VAL A 64 -8.23 10.27 -8.55
C VAL A 64 -8.77 11.66 -8.14
N SER A 65 -8.51 12.13 -6.91
CA SER A 65 -9.11 13.34 -6.34
C SER A 65 -8.12 14.46 -5.95
N LYS A 66 -6.81 14.25 -6.11
CA LYS A 66 -5.77 15.27 -5.85
C LYS A 66 -4.80 15.36 -7.02
N VAL A 67 -5.05 16.30 -7.91
CA VAL A 67 -4.15 16.64 -9.03
C VAL A 67 -2.78 17.05 -8.48
N GLY A 68 -1.74 16.25 -8.74
CA GLY A 68 -0.35 16.52 -8.32
C GLY A 68 0.24 15.56 -7.27
N TYR A 69 -0.56 14.68 -6.67
CA TYR A 69 -0.05 13.61 -5.79
C TYR A 69 0.38 12.41 -6.64
N LYS A 70 1.67 12.36 -6.99
CA LYS A 70 2.26 11.29 -7.80
C LYS A 70 2.43 10.03 -6.96
N SER A 71 1.96 8.91 -7.47
CA SER A 71 2.24 7.60 -6.89
C SER A 71 3.75 7.32 -6.88
N ALA A 72 4.20 6.61 -5.85
CA ALA A 72 5.47 5.91 -5.95
C ALA A 72 5.26 4.88 -7.07
N ARG A 73 5.86 5.11 -8.23
CA ARG A 73 5.81 4.14 -9.33
C ARG A 73 6.59 2.92 -8.88
N PHE A 74 5.88 1.95 -8.30
CA PHE A 74 6.47 0.67 -7.94
C PHE A 74 6.74 -0.11 -9.23
N ASP A 75 7.93 -0.70 -9.33
CA ASP A 75 8.19 -1.70 -10.35
C ASP A 75 7.33 -2.94 -10.05
N GLU A 76 6.59 -3.44 -11.04
CA GLU A 76 5.63 -4.53 -10.82
C GLU A 76 6.31 -5.85 -10.44
N GLN A 77 7.49 -6.14 -10.99
CA GLN A 77 8.23 -7.35 -10.65
C GLN A 77 8.78 -7.27 -9.22
N GLU A 78 9.30 -6.10 -8.86
CA GLU A 78 9.73 -5.81 -7.51
C GLU A 78 8.56 -5.90 -6.51
N LEU A 79 7.39 -5.41 -6.89
CA LEU A 79 6.19 -5.46 -6.06
C LEU A 79 5.72 -6.90 -5.85
N ARG A 80 5.60 -7.70 -6.92
CA ARG A 80 5.24 -9.13 -6.84
C ARG A 80 6.16 -9.90 -5.92
N SER A 81 7.47 -9.74 -6.11
CA SER A 81 8.47 -10.44 -5.29
C SER A 81 8.44 -9.99 -3.82
N THR A 82 8.21 -8.70 -3.57
CA THR A 82 8.08 -8.16 -2.21
C THR A 82 6.85 -8.71 -1.52
N LEU A 83 5.68 -8.64 -2.17
CA LEU A 83 4.40 -9.11 -1.63
C LEU A 83 4.43 -10.62 -1.36
N ALA A 84 5.02 -11.41 -2.26
CA ALA A 84 5.20 -12.86 -2.06
C ALA A 84 6.13 -13.20 -0.88
N ALA A 85 7.10 -12.34 -0.57
CA ALA A 85 8.02 -12.53 0.54
C ALA A 85 7.51 -11.96 1.88
N CYS A 86 6.43 -11.17 1.86
CA CYS A 86 5.90 -10.55 3.07
C CYS A 86 5.25 -11.60 3.99
N PRO A 87 5.58 -11.61 5.29
CA PRO A 87 5.00 -12.57 6.24
C PRO A 87 3.55 -12.26 6.62
N ARG A 88 3.01 -11.10 6.18
CA ARG A 88 1.68 -10.61 6.54
C ARG A 88 0.97 -10.10 5.28
N PRO A 89 -0.37 -10.18 5.23
CA PRO A 89 -1.13 -9.67 4.11
C PRO A 89 -0.94 -8.16 3.96
N VAL A 90 -0.76 -7.72 2.72
CA VAL A 90 -0.61 -6.32 2.35
C VAL A 90 -1.81 -5.91 1.50
N TYR A 91 -2.44 -4.81 1.90
CA TYR A 91 -3.59 -4.25 1.21
C TYR A 91 -3.19 -3.00 0.44
N ALA A 92 -3.63 -2.89 -0.81
CA ALA A 92 -3.40 -1.71 -1.62
C ALA A 92 -4.27 -0.55 -1.14
N LEU A 93 -3.70 0.66 -1.07
CA LEU A 93 -4.45 1.88 -0.76
C LEU A 93 -3.98 3.03 -1.66
N GLY A 94 -4.92 3.89 -2.04
CA GLY A 94 -4.64 5.09 -2.84
C GLY A 94 -4.87 4.87 -4.33
N GLY A 95 -5.85 5.61 -4.88
CA GLY A 95 -6.19 5.57 -6.31
C GLY A 95 -6.86 4.27 -6.77
N VAL A 96 -7.40 3.45 -5.88
CA VAL A 96 -8.08 2.20 -6.25
C VAL A 96 -9.45 2.48 -6.87
N THR A 97 -9.72 1.84 -7.99
CA THR A 97 -10.97 1.86 -8.76
C THR A 97 -11.32 0.43 -9.20
N PRO A 98 -12.60 0.13 -9.57
CA PRO A 98 -13.01 -1.22 -9.94
C PRO A 98 -12.17 -1.86 -11.05
N ASP A 99 -11.79 -1.08 -12.07
CA ASP A 99 -10.97 -1.52 -13.20
C ASP A 99 -9.53 -1.91 -12.82
N ARG A 100 -9.04 -1.46 -11.66
CA ARG A 100 -7.69 -1.75 -11.15
C ARG A 100 -7.65 -2.96 -10.22
N VAL A 101 -8.79 -3.46 -9.76
CA VAL A 101 -8.87 -4.60 -8.84
C VAL A 101 -8.20 -5.86 -9.41
N PRO A 102 -8.40 -6.25 -10.68
CA PRO A 102 -7.70 -7.40 -11.26
C PRO A 102 -6.18 -7.26 -11.25
N GLN A 103 -5.66 -6.06 -11.59
CA GLN A 103 -4.22 -5.81 -11.54
C GLN A 103 -3.67 -5.95 -10.11
N LEU A 104 -4.39 -5.46 -9.10
CA LEU A 104 -3.99 -5.59 -7.70
C LEU A 104 -3.93 -7.04 -7.23
N ALA A 105 -4.94 -7.84 -7.60
CA ALA A 105 -4.96 -9.27 -7.31
C ALA A 105 -3.78 -9.97 -8.00
N ASP A 106 -3.56 -9.70 -9.28
CA ASP A 106 -2.43 -10.25 -10.03
C ASP A 106 -1.08 -9.91 -9.40
N LEU A 107 -0.90 -8.68 -8.92
CA LEU A 107 0.33 -8.25 -8.25
C LEU A 107 0.58 -8.95 -6.92
N GLY A 108 -0.43 -9.58 -6.32
CA GLY A 108 -0.33 -10.35 -5.07
C GLY A 108 -0.75 -9.57 -3.83
N PHE A 109 -1.51 -8.48 -3.98
CA PHE A 109 -2.13 -7.83 -2.82
C PHE A 109 -3.22 -8.75 -2.23
N ALA A 110 -3.33 -8.77 -0.91
CA ALA A 110 -4.38 -9.50 -0.21
C ALA A 110 -5.77 -8.86 -0.36
N GLY A 111 -5.81 -7.62 -0.86
CA GLY A 111 -7.03 -6.87 -1.11
C GLY A 111 -6.73 -5.38 -1.29
N ALA A 112 -7.79 -4.57 -1.24
CA ALA A 112 -7.68 -3.13 -1.42
C ALA A 112 -8.54 -2.35 -0.42
N ALA A 113 -8.09 -1.15 -0.07
CA ALA A 113 -8.82 -0.15 0.69
C ALA A 113 -9.11 1.08 -0.18
N VAL A 114 -10.30 1.65 0.00
CA VAL A 114 -10.83 2.75 -0.82
C VAL A 114 -11.32 3.90 0.05
N ILE A 115 -11.11 5.13 -0.42
CA ILE A 115 -11.67 6.34 0.19
C ILE A 115 -12.29 7.19 -0.93
N GLY A 116 -11.45 7.73 -1.82
CA GLY A 116 -11.87 8.72 -2.82
C GLY A 116 -12.89 8.21 -3.84
N HIS A 117 -12.77 6.96 -4.30
CA HIS A 117 -13.69 6.40 -5.30
C HIS A 117 -15.13 6.30 -4.81
N VAL A 118 -15.33 6.00 -3.51
CA VAL A 118 -16.67 5.88 -2.92
C VAL A 118 -17.16 7.25 -2.44
N TRP A 119 -16.38 7.94 -1.62
CA TRP A 119 -16.83 9.20 -0.99
C TRP A 119 -16.82 10.41 -1.91
N GLY A 120 -16.09 10.35 -3.02
CA GLY A 120 -16.08 11.39 -4.05
C GLY A 120 -17.08 11.16 -5.19
N SER A 121 -17.89 10.12 -5.11
CA SER A 121 -18.89 9.77 -6.12
C SER A 121 -20.24 10.42 -5.85
N ASP A 122 -20.96 10.79 -6.90
CA ASP A 122 -22.37 11.22 -6.82
C ASP A 122 -23.31 10.04 -6.48
N ASP A 123 -22.85 8.79 -6.65
CA ASP A 123 -23.52 7.57 -6.21
C ASP A 123 -22.55 6.65 -5.42
N PRO A 124 -22.36 6.89 -4.10
CA PRO A 124 -21.44 6.09 -3.29
C PRO A 124 -21.82 4.61 -3.20
N VAL A 125 -23.11 4.28 -3.25
CA VAL A 125 -23.58 2.88 -3.14
C VAL A 125 -23.31 2.15 -4.46
N GLY A 126 -23.59 2.77 -5.60
CA GLY A 126 -23.21 2.23 -6.91
C GLY A 126 -21.70 2.04 -7.04
N SER A 127 -20.91 3.03 -6.60
CA SER A 127 -19.45 2.93 -6.57
C SER A 127 -18.94 1.79 -5.69
N LEU A 128 -19.53 1.59 -4.50
CA LEU A 128 -19.17 0.45 -3.64
C LEU A 128 -19.54 -0.89 -4.29
N ARG A 129 -20.73 -1.01 -4.88
CA ARG A 129 -21.14 -2.23 -5.59
C ARG A 129 -20.20 -2.59 -6.72
N ALA A 130 -19.80 -1.62 -7.53
CA ALA A 130 -18.85 -1.85 -8.62
C ALA A 130 -17.50 -2.39 -8.11
N LEU A 131 -17.03 -1.93 -6.95
CA LEU A 131 -15.82 -2.45 -6.30
C LEU A 131 -16.00 -3.89 -5.79
N LEU A 132 -17.13 -4.18 -5.14
CA LEU A 132 -17.42 -5.53 -4.64
C LEU A 132 -17.53 -6.52 -5.80
N ASP A 133 -18.27 -6.17 -6.85
CA ASP A 133 -18.38 -6.95 -8.08
C ASP A 133 -17.01 -7.22 -8.74
N ALA A 134 -16.10 -6.25 -8.71
CA ALA A 134 -14.75 -6.42 -9.24
C ALA A 134 -13.91 -7.35 -8.36
N ALA A 135 -14.07 -7.28 -7.04
CA ALA A 135 -13.37 -8.13 -6.07
C ALA A 135 -13.86 -9.58 -6.07
N GLU A 136 -15.13 -9.84 -6.37
CA GLU A 136 -15.70 -11.19 -6.46
C GLU A 136 -15.26 -11.96 -7.72
N ARG A 137 -14.65 -11.29 -8.69
CA ARG A 137 -14.22 -11.87 -9.98
C ARG A 137 -12.75 -12.30 -10.02
N VAL A 138 -12.00 -12.09 -8.94
CA VAL A 138 -10.54 -12.28 -8.88
C VAL A 138 -10.14 -13.26 -7.79
#